data_AF-A0A0C9YQV2-F1
#
_entry.id   AF-A0A0C9YQV2-F1
#
_cell.length_a   1.000
_cell.length_b   1.000
_cell.length_c   1.000
_cell.angle_alpha   90.00
_cell.angle_beta   90.00
_cell.angle_gamma   90.00
#
_symmetry.space_group_name_H-M   'P 1'
#
loop_
_entity.id
_entity.type
_entity.pdbx_description
1 polymer ?
#
loop_
_entity_poly.entity_id
_entity_poly.type
_entity_poly.pdbx_seq_one_letter_code
_entity_poly.pdbx_strand_id
1 'polypeptide(L)'
;MPEPLHHWYRKFWDHDVQWCKNALGTPELDFRYSVLHPIVGMRHFKDGITALKQVTGRAQRDMQRFMVAVIGGAASQEVVITVCALMDF
;
A
#
# COMPACT_ATOMS: atom_id res chain seq x y z
N MET A 1 24.83 -4.18 10.29
CA MET A 1 24.81 -3.23 9.16
C MET A 1 23.37 -3.05 8.72
N PRO A 2 22.91 -1.85 8.31
CA PRO A 2 21.54 -1.70 7.85
C PRO A 2 21.42 -2.43 6.51
N GLU A 3 20.65 -3.51 6.47
CA GLU A 3 20.37 -4.22 5.23
C GLU A 3 19.38 -3.39 4.40
N PRO A 4 19.70 -3.09 3.12
CA PRO A 4 18.86 -2.24 2.27
C PRO A 4 17.40 -2.68 2.20
N LEU A 5 17.16 -3.99 2.16
CA LEU A 5 15.83 -4.58 2.11
C LEU A 5 15.00 -4.30 3.36
N HIS A 6 15.62 -4.37 4.55
CA HIS A 6 14.94 -4.07 5.80
C HIS A 6 14.54 -2.59 5.88
N HIS A 7 15.40 -1.71 5.37
CA HIS A 7 15.13 -0.26 5.36
C HIS A 7 14.03 0.12 4.37
N TRP A 8 13.99 -0.52 3.20
CA TRP A 8 12.95 -0.30 2.19
C TRP A 8 11.59 -0.76 2.66
N TYR A 9 11.58 -1.94 3.28
CA TYR A 9 10.37 -2.50 3.84
C TYR A 9 9.78 -1.57 4.89
N ARG A 10 10.59 -1.07 5.83
CA ARG A 10 10.13 -0.08 6.80
C ARG A 10 9.61 1.20 6.15
N LYS A 11 10.29 1.70 5.11
CA LYS A 11 9.94 2.96 4.44
C LYS A 11 8.54 2.94 3.83
N PHE A 12 8.13 1.86 3.17
CA PHE A 12 6.82 1.83 2.50
C PHE A 12 5.65 2.01 3.48
N TRP A 13 5.68 1.35 4.64
CA TRP A 13 4.60 1.48 5.61
C TRP A 13 4.63 2.85 6.32
N ASP A 14 5.84 3.28 6.69
CA ASP A 14 6.03 4.52 7.44
C ASP A 14 5.82 5.78 6.57
N HIS A 15 6.00 5.68 5.25
CA HIS A 15 5.98 6.81 4.33
C HIS A 15 4.93 6.69 3.23
N ASP A 16 5.05 5.70 2.33
CA ASP A 16 4.24 5.66 1.10
C ASP A 16 2.76 5.40 1.38
N VAL A 17 2.47 4.51 2.34
CA VAL A 17 1.11 4.27 2.83
C VAL A 17 0.53 5.53 3.50
N GLN A 18 1.35 6.29 4.24
CA GLN A 18 0.88 7.53 4.88
C GLN A 18 0.58 8.62 3.86
N TRP A 19 1.39 8.72 2.80
CA TRP A 19 1.10 9.63 1.69
C TRP A 19 -0.21 9.28 1.00
N CYS A 20 -0.44 7.99 0.73
CA CYS A 20 -1.70 7.54 0.13
C CYS A 20 -2.90 7.82 1.06
N LYS A 21 -2.76 7.63 2.37
CA LYS A 21 -3.80 8.01 3.34
C LYS A 21 -4.10 9.51 3.33
N ASN A 22 -3.08 10.35 3.20
CA ASN A 22 -3.26 11.80 3.15
C ASN A 22 -3.87 12.26 1.82
N ALA A 23 -3.53 11.60 0.71
CA ALA A 23 -4.00 11.95 -0.62
C ALA A 23 -5.45 11.50 -0.89
N LEU A 24 -5.82 10.29 -0.48
CA LEU A 24 -7.16 9.71 -0.75
C LEU A 24 -8.09 9.78 0.45
N GLY A 25 -7.54 9.92 1.66
CA GLY A 25 -8.26 9.65 2.90
C GLY A 25 -8.20 8.18 3.29
N THR A 26 -8.03 7.92 4.59
CA THR A 26 -7.99 6.56 5.14
C THR A 26 -9.22 5.71 4.79
N PRO A 27 -10.48 6.21 4.88
CA PRO A 27 -11.66 5.41 4.56
C PRO A 27 -11.70 4.94 3.11
N GLU A 28 -11.36 5.82 2.15
CA GLU A 28 -11.34 5.47 0.73
C GLU A 28 -10.23 4.45 0.44
N LEU A 29 -9.05 4.64 1.04
CA LEU A 29 -7.94 3.71 0.88
C LEU A 29 -8.31 2.30 1.39
N ASP A 30 -8.89 2.20 2.59
CA ASP A 30 -9.31 0.93 3.16
C ASP A 30 -10.46 0.28 2.38
N PHE A 31 -11.44 1.08 1.93
CA PHE A 31 -12.53 0.61 1.08
C PHE A 31 -11.99 0.00 -0.22
N ARG A 32 -11.05 0.68 -0.87
CA ARG A 32 -10.46 0.18 -2.12
C ARG A 32 -9.68 -1.11 -1.92
N TYR A 33 -8.94 -1.24 -0.82
CA TYR A 33 -8.28 -2.50 -0.47
C TYR A 33 -9.27 -3.64 -0.16
N SER A 34 -10.42 -3.33 0.44
CA SER A 34 -11.42 -4.35 0.79
C SER A 34 -12.19 -4.89 -0.41
N VAL A 35 -12.38 -4.07 -1.45
CA VAL A 35 -13.09 -4.49 -2.67
C VAL A 35 -12.18 -5.12 -3.73
N LEU A 36 -10.86 -5.21 -3.48
CA LEU A 36 -9.95 -5.92 -4.38
C LEU A 36 -10.37 -7.38 -4.53
N HIS A 37 -10.40 -7.86 -5.76
CA HIS A 37 -10.70 -9.26 -6.03
C HIS A 37 -9.69 -10.17 -5.29
N PRO A 38 -10.16 -11.19 -4.54
CA PRO A 38 -9.26 -12.14 -3.90
C PRO A 38 -8.39 -12.87 -4.93
N ILE A 39 -7.06 -12.81 -4.76
CA ILE A 39 -6.10 -13.52 -5.63
C ILE A 39 -5.45 -14.65 -4.84
N VAL A 40 -5.42 -15.86 -5.42
CA VAL A 40 -4.77 -17.02 -4.81
C VAL A 40 -3.31 -16.70 -4.50
N GLY A 41 -2.88 -16.99 -3.27
CA GLY A 41 -1.50 -16.73 -2.80
C GLY A 41 -1.25 -15.31 -2.27
N MET A 42 -2.18 -14.39 -2.46
CA MET A 42 -2.13 -13.01 -1.96
C MET A 42 -3.03 -12.84 -0.74
N ARG A 43 -2.63 -11.99 0.20
CA ARG A 43 -3.50 -11.59 1.29
C ARG A 43 -4.63 -10.70 0.77
N HIS A 44 -5.86 -11.02 1.16
CA HIS A 44 -7.01 -10.15 0.96
C HIS A 44 -7.25 -9.29 2.21
N PHE A 45 -7.55 -8.00 2.01
CA PHE A 45 -7.66 -6.97 3.05
C PHE A 45 -9.12 -6.53 3.24
N LYS A 46 -10.01 -7.48 3.55
CA LYS A 46 -11.47 -7.26 3.65
C LYS A 46 -11.91 -6.13 4.59
N ASP A 47 -11.11 -5.84 5.62
CA ASP A 47 -11.39 -4.79 6.61
C ASP A 47 -10.50 -3.55 6.39
N GLY A 48 -9.86 -3.46 5.21
CA GLY A 48 -8.83 -2.47 4.91
C GLY A 48 -7.45 -2.86 5.43
N ILE A 49 -6.48 -2.01 5.14
CA ILE A 49 -5.08 -2.17 5.59
C ILE A 49 -4.85 -1.55 6.96
N THR A 50 -5.67 -0.57 7.39
CA THR A 50 -5.50 0.06 8.70
C THR A 50 -6.03 -0.78 9.86
N ALA A 51 -6.90 -1.76 9.59
CA ALA A 51 -7.36 -2.72 10.59
C ALA A 51 -6.27 -3.67 11.10
N LEU A 52 -5.10 -3.68 10.45
CA LEU A 52 -3.98 -4.54 10.83
C LEU A 52 -3.30 -4.05 12.12
N LYS A 53 -3.38 -4.86 13.17
CA LYS A 53 -2.66 -4.61 14.44
C LYS A 53 -1.14 -4.73 14.30
N GLN A 54 -0.68 -5.60 13.40
CA GLN A 54 0.73 -5.78 13.06
C GLN A 54 0.88 -6.00 11.56
N VAL A 55 1.84 -5.29 10.96
CA VAL A 55 2.17 -5.42 9.54
C VAL A 55 3.37 -6.34 9.40
N THR A 56 3.11 -7.56 8.91
CA THR A 56 4.15 -8.58 8.69
C THR A 56 4.77 -8.44 7.31
N GLY A 57 6.02 -8.91 7.15
CA GLY A 57 6.79 -9.04 5.89
C GLY A 57 5.96 -9.31 4.63
N ARG A 58 5.06 -10.29 4.76
CA ARG A 58 4.19 -10.72 3.67
C ARG A 58 3.06 -9.75 3.40
N ALA A 59 2.42 -9.24 4.45
CA ALA A 59 1.28 -8.35 4.33
C ALA A 59 1.65 -7.08 3.56
N GLN A 60 2.80 -6.48 3.83
CA GLN A 60 3.20 -5.28 3.12
C GLN A 60 3.62 -5.55 1.68
N ARG A 61 4.24 -6.70 1.40
CA ARG A 61 4.55 -7.09 0.00
C ARG A 61 3.26 -7.21 -0.81
N ASP A 62 2.22 -7.77 -0.22
CA ASP A 62 0.90 -7.87 -0.85
C ASP A 62 0.26 -6.48 -1.01
N MET A 63 0.38 -5.58 -0.03
CA MET A 63 -0.07 -4.19 -0.18
C MET A 63 0.66 -3.47 -1.32
N GLN A 64 2.00 -3.58 -1.36
CA GLN A 64 2.81 -2.96 -2.42
C GLN A 64 2.32 -3.38 -3.80
N ARG A 65 2.11 -4.69 -4.02
CA ARG A 65 1.63 -5.21 -5.30
C ARG A 65 0.28 -4.62 -5.74
N PHE A 66 -0.56 -4.18 -4.80
CA PHE A 66 -1.86 -3.59 -5.11
C PHE A 66 -1.88 -2.07 -5.06
N MET A 67 -0.88 -1.41 -4.46
CA MET A 67 -0.94 0.02 -4.13
C MET A 67 -1.28 0.90 -5.33
N VAL A 68 -0.58 0.72 -6.46
CA VAL A 68 -0.81 1.51 -7.69
C VAL A 68 -2.23 1.32 -8.22
N ALA A 69 -2.73 0.08 -8.23
CA ALA A 69 -4.10 -0.21 -8.65
C ALA A 69 -5.12 0.40 -7.69
N VAL A 70 -4.84 0.35 -6.38
CA VAL A 70 -5.68 0.93 -5.33
C VAL A 70 -5.77 2.44 -5.47
N ILE A 71 -4.68 3.15 -5.77
CA ILE A 71 -4.75 4.61 -5.91
C ILE A 71 -5.22 5.06 -7.30
N GLY A 72 -5.15 4.18 -8.30
CA GLY A 72 -5.54 4.45 -9.68
C GLY A 72 -6.99 4.93 -9.80
N GLY A 73 -7.19 6.10 -10.41
CA GLY A 73 -8.51 6.69 -10.61
C GLY A 73 -9.20 7.26 -9.36
N ALA A 74 -8.58 7.21 -8.18
CA ALA A 74 -9.00 8.01 -7.02
C ALA A 74 -8.03 9.16 -6.72
N ALA A 75 -6.73 8.92 -6.89
CA ALA A 75 -5.71 9.92 -6.66
C ALA A 75 -5.51 10.81 -7.90
N SER A 76 -4.91 11.99 -7.70
CA SER A 76 -4.43 12.80 -8.82
C SER A 76 -3.34 12.06 -9.59
N GLN A 77 -3.17 12.41 -10.86
CA GLN A 77 -2.16 11.79 -11.71
C GLN A 77 -0.75 11.94 -11.13
N GLU A 78 -0.43 13.09 -10.54
CA GLU A 78 0.85 13.36 -9.90
C GLU A 78 1.11 12.42 -8.72
N VAL A 79 0.08 12.15 -7.90
CA VAL A 79 0.18 11.21 -6.78
C VAL A 79 0.45 9.80 -7.28
N VAL A 80 -0.28 9.35 -8.32
CA VAL A 80 -0.07 8.01 -8.90
C VAL A 80 1.35 7.87 -9.44
N ILE A 81 1.82 8.84 -10.23
CA ILE A 81 3.18 8.83 -10.81
C ILE A 81 4.23 8.80 -9.70
N THR A 82 4.06 9.63 -8.66
CA THR A 82 5.02 9.72 -7.56
C THR A 82 5.09 8.41 -6.78
N VAL A 83 3.95 7.78 -6.48
CA VAL A 83 3.92 6.49 -5.76
C VAL A 83 4.49 5.37 -6.62
N CYS A 84 4.20 5.32 -7.93
CA CYS A 84 4.86 4.38 -8.85
C CYS A 84 6.38 4.54 -8.81
N ALA A 85 6.88 5.77 -8.96
CA ALA A 85 8.31 6.04 -8.94
C ALA A 85 8.98 5.65 -7.61
N LEU A 86 8.31 5.82 -6.47
CA LEU A 86 8.82 5.39 -5.17
C LEU A 86 8.91 3.86 -5.03
N MET A 87 8.09 3.13 -5.80
CA MET A 87 7.96 1.68 -5.74
C MET A 87 8.79 0.92 -6.78
N ASP A 88 9.38 1.61 -7.76
CA ASP A 88 10.15 1.02 -8.87
C ASP A 88 11.63 0.71 -8.54
N PHE A 89 12.03 0.80 -7.27
CA PHE A 89 13.40 0.54 -6.77
C PHE A 89 13.50 -0.75 -5.95
#